data_AF-A0A2E7BID6-F1
#
_entry.id   AF-A0A2E7BID6-F1
#
_cell.length_a   1.000
_cell.length_b   1.000
_cell.length_c   1.000
_cell.angle_alpha   90.00
_cell.angle_beta   90.00
_cell.angle_gamma   90.00
#
_symmetry.space_group_name_H-M   'P 1'
#
loop_
_entity.id
_entity.type
_entity.pdbx_description
1 polymer ?
#
loop_
_entity_poly.entity_id
_entity_poly.type
_entity_poly.pdbx_seq_one_letter_code
_entity_poly.pdbx_strand_id
1 'polypeptide(L)'
;MPRRFRLIVTFVAILRVTMFGALARSSVDDSTMPDSERQECPGHFLVTKCRGVGDPSSESLDRFELPRRLKQALDKGCSGCRFWLGVGIGFGIHEGGHLVANWALGASPYLKGVRGGGVPFFAISHAETLTAKQEFLVSSAGLWSQFLAAEVILSHSPELRDRRAAIRKGLLGFHIASSLLYGLTGLAHLGPLERDTRGMALGWDGNERWAGLTVLVPGLLDSYRYINPSLKWIS
;
A
#
# COMPACT_ATOMS: atom_id res chain seq x y z
N MET A 1 15.98 -25.48 -5.45
CA MET A 1 15.49 -24.08 -5.28
C MET A 1 16.21 -23.41 -4.13
N PRO A 2 16.80 -22.22 -4.31
CA PRO A 2 17.57 -21.55 -3.26
C PRO A 2 16.65 -21.13 -2.09
N ARG A 3 17.12 -21.29 -0.85
CA ARG A 3 16.41 -20.98 0.41
C ARG A 3 15.81 -19.56 0.46
N ARG A 4 16.37 -18.63 -0.31
CA ARG A 4 15.91 -17.23 -0.47
C ARG A 4 14.50 -17.10 -1.08
N PHE A 5 14.05 -18.06 -1.90
CA PHE A 5 12.74 -18.00 -2.55
C PHE A 5 11.56 -18.43 -1.64
N ARG A 6 11.82 -19.23 -0.60
CA ARG A 6 10.76 -19.70 0.31
C ARG A 6 10.22 -18.60 1.24
N LEU A 7 11.01 -17.57 1.55
CA LEU A 7 10.59 -16.51 2.47
C LEU A 7 9.62 -15.52 1.79
N ILE A 8 9.86 -15.19 0.52
CA ILE A 8 9.00 -14.29 -0.27
C ILE A 8 7.61 -14.93 -0.49
N VAL A 9 7.56 -16.23 -0.79
CA VAL A 9 6.30 -16.96 -0.96
C VAL A 9 5.53 -17.07 0.36
N THR A 10 6.24 -17.22 1.49
CA THR A 10 5.61 -17.26 2.82
C THR A 10 5.05 -15.89 3.23
N PHE A 11 5.69 -14.78 2.85
CA PHE A 11 5.19 -13.43 3.15
C PHE A 11 3.87 -13.13 2.42
N VAL A 12 3.75 -13.52 1.14
CA VAL A 12 2.49 -13.44 0.37
C VAL A 12 1.41 -14.35 0.97
N ALA A 13 1.78 -15.52 1.51
CA ALA A 13 0.85 -16.43 2.16
C ALA A 13 0.36 -15.93 3.53
N ILE A 14 1.21 -15.30 4.34
CA ILE A 14 0.84 -14.72 5.64
C ILE A 14 -0.08 -13.50 5.44
N LEU A 15 0.20 -12.64 4.45
CA LEU A 15 -0.70 -11.55 4.07
C LEU A 15 -2.09 -12.08 3.66
N ARG A 16 -2.14 -13.28 3.06
CA ARG A 16 -3.38 -13.98 2.70
C ARG A 16 -4.15 -14.48 3.91
N VAL A 17 -3.49 -14.94 4.97
CA VAL A 17 -4.14 -15.54 6.15
C VAL A 17 -4.64 -14.46 7.13
N THR A 18 -3.91 -13.37 7.33
CA THR A 18 -4.33 -12.32 8.28
C THR A 18 -5.37 -11.36 7.71
N MET A 19 -5.36 -11.06 6.40
CA MET A 19 -6.40 -10.22 5.79
C MET A 19 -7.69 -10.96 5.42
N PHE A 20 -7.66 -12.27 5.12
CA PHE A 20 -8.89 -13.03 4.84
C PHE A 20 -9.52 -13.66 6.09
N GLY A 21 -8.75 -13.96 7.14
CA GLY A 21 -9.29 -14.55 8.38
C GLY A 21 -10.27 -13.64 9.14
N ALA A 22 -10.10 -12.32 9.03
CA ALA A 22 -10.99 -11.35 9.67
C ALA A 22 -12.28 -11.05 8.88
N LEU A 23 -12.39 -11.50 7.62
CA LEU A 23 -13.55 -11.26 6.75
C LEU A 23 -14.48 -12.48 6.61
N ALA A 24 -14.15 -13.62 7.23
CA ALA A 24 -14.91 -14.86 7.14
C ALA A 24 -15.72 -15.17 8.41
N ARG A 25 -16.46 -14.19 8.93
CA ARG A 25 -17.63 -14.43 9.80
C ARG A 25 -18.73 -13.43 9.47
N SER A 26 -19.37 -13.67 8.33
CA SER A 26 -20.70 -13.13 8.04
C SER A 26 -21.56 -14.34 7.74
N SER A 27 -22.45 -14.63 8.69
CA SER A 27 -23.50 -15.64 8.62
C SER A 27 -24.16 -15.67 7.25
N VAL A 28 -24.23 -16.86 6.66
CA VAL A 28 -25.14 -17.17 5.57
C VAL A 28 -26.50 -17.40 6.22
N ASP A 29 -27.40 -16.42 6.11
CA ASP A 29 -28.83 -16.72 6.19
C ASP A 29 -29.36 -16.84 4.76
N ASP A 30 -29.72 -18.07 4.44
CA ASP A 30 -30.45 -18.52 3.29
C ASP A 30 -31.93 -18.22 3.52
N SER A 31 -32.50 -17.24 2.82
CA SER A 31 -33.93 -17.20 2.53
C SER A 31 -34.23 -16.22 1.40
N THR A 32 -35.06 -16.68 0.45
CA THR A 32 -35.82 -15.92 -0.56
C THR A 32 -35.08 -15.45 -1.82
N MET A 33 -35.05 -16.33 -2.83
CA MET A 33 -35.20 -15.91 -4.23
C MET A 33 -36.66 -15.54 -4.51
N PRO A 34 -36.94 -14.42 -5.20
CA PRO A 34 -38.11 -14.31 -6.02
C PRO A 34 -37.79 -14.66 -7.48
N ASP A 35 -38.54 -15.64 -7.99
CA ASP A 35 -38.79 -15.86 -9.41
C ASP A 35 -39.51 -14.64 -10.00
N SER A 36 -38.86 -13.88 -10.89
CA SER A 36 -39.52 -13.18 -12.02
C SER A 36 -38.53 -12.30 -12.77
N GLU A 37 -38.06 -12.75 -13.93
CA GLU A 37 -38.25 -12.02 -15.20
C GLU A 37 -37.78 -12.90 -16.35
N ARG A 38 -38.75 -13.63 -16.91
CA ARG A 38 -38.65 -14.18 -18.26
C ARG A 38 -38.63 -13.00 -19.22
N GLN A 39 -37.55 -12.83 -19.96
CA GLN A 39 -37.56 -11.98 -21.15
C GLN A 39 -37.92 -12.87 -22.34
N GLU A 40 -39.20 -12.90 -22.67
CA GLU A 40 -39.70 -13.41 -23.95
C GLU A 40 -39.24 -12.44 -25.05
N CYS A 41 -38.58 -12.98 -26.08
CA CYS A 41 -38.46 -12.31 -27.36
C CYS A 41 -39.66 -12.77 -28.21
N PRO A 42 -40.68 -11.92 -28.47
CA PRO A 42 -41.69 -12.23 -29.46
C PRO A 42 -41.07 -12.10 -30.85
N GLY A 43 -41.33 -13.11 -31.68
CA GLY A 43 -40.58 -13.40 -32.89
C GLY A 43 -40.59 -12.30 -33.95
N HIS A 44 -39.49 -12.24 -34.70
CA HIS A 44 -39.47 -12.24 -36.16
C HIS A 44 -38.06 -12.62 -36.62
N PHE A 45 -37.98 -13.79 -37.28
CA PHE A 45 -37.12 -14.12 -38.41
C PHE A 45 -35.80 -13.33 -38.58
N LEU A 46 -34.68 -13.89 -38.13
CA LEU A 46 -33.50 -14.19 -38.97
C LEU A 46 -32.39 -14.87 -38.14
N VAL A 47 -31.95 -16.00 -38.68
CA VAL A 47 -30.87 -16.87 -38.19
C VAL A 47 -29.50 -16.21 -38.50
N THR A 48 -28.49 -16.61 -37.73
CA THR A 48 -27.02 -16.56 -37.99
C THR A 48 -26.20 -15.33 -37.59
N LYS A 49 -25.55 -15.43 -36.42
CA LYS A 49 -24.09 -15.41 -36.17
C LYS A 49 -23.21 -14.51 -37.07
N CYS A 50 -22.53 -13.53 -36.47
CA CYS A 50 -21.19 -13.10 -36.92
C CYS A 50 -20.23 -12.90 -35.74
N ARG A 51 -19.30 -13.85 -35.64
CA ARG A 51 -18.09 -13.88 -34.83
C ARG A 51 -16.96 -13.40 -35.74
N GLY A 52 -16.38 -12.21 -35.54
CA GLY A 52 -15.07 -11.85 -36.12
C GLY A 52 -14.00 -12.34 -35.12
N VAL A 53 -13.14 -13.32 -35.41
CA VAL A 53 -12.01 -13.38 -36.36
C VAL A 53 -11.08 -12.18 -36.14
N GLY A 54 -9.95 -12.48 -35.50
CA GLY A 54 -8.98 -11.51 -35.01
C GLY A 54 -7.88 -11.14 -36.00
N ASP A 55 -7.14 -10.13 -35.60
CA ASP A 55 -5.89 -9.68 -36.20
C ASP A 55 -4.72 -10.13 -35.30
N PRO A 56 -3.76 -10.95 -35.77
CA PRO A 56 -2.70 -11.50 -34.96
C PRO A 56 -1.37 -10.74 -35.17
N SER A 57 -1.27 -9.45 -34.83
CA SER A 57 0.06 -8.78 -34.80
C SER A 57 0.13 -7.47 -34.02
N SER A 58 -0.43 -7.41 -32.80
CA SER A 58 0.03 -6.42 -31.82
C SER A 58 0.22 -7.10 -30.46
N GLU A 59 1.45 -7.55 -30.20
CA GLU A 59 1.92 -7.78 -28.83
C GLU A 59 1.96 -6.42 -28.11
N SER A 60 0.79 -5.92 -27.74
CA SER A 60 0.66 -4.92 -26.69
C SER A 60 0.95 -5.64 -25.37
N LEU A 61 2.10 -5.33 -24.78
CA LEU A 61 2.43 -5.58 -23.37
C LEU A 61 1.51 -4.80 -22.41
N ASP A 62 0.21 -4.86 -22.64
CA ASP A 62 -0.81 -4.07 -21.95
C ASP A 62 -2.09 -4.88 -21.77
N ARG A 63 -2.05 -5.79 -20.80
CA ARG A 63 -3.14 -5.94 -19.83
C ARG A 63 -2.82 -7.04 -18.83
N PHE A 64 -2.37 -6.65 -17.65
CA PHE A 64 -2.73 -7.41 -16.46
C PHE A 64 -4.24 -7.19 -16.24
N GLU A 65 -5.09 -7.89 -17.00
CA GLU A 65 -6.53 -7.93 -16.72
C GLU A 65 -6.71 -8.64 -15.38
N LEU A 66 -6.89 -7.84 -14.34
CA LEU A 66 -7.31 -8.34 -13.04
C LEU A 66 -8.56 -9.23 -13.26
N PRO A 67 -8.59 -10.48 -12.73
CA PRO A 67 -9.67 -11.41 -13.03
C PRO A 67 -11.04 -10.75 -12.83
N ARG A 68 -11.96 -10.92 -13.79
CA ARG A 68 -13.30 -10.29 -13.79
C ARG A 68 -14.03 -10.43 -12.44
N ARG A 69 -13.79 -11.54 -11.73
CA ARG A 69 -14.31 -11.81 -10.39
C ARG A 69 -13.70 -10.92 -9.29
N LEU A 70 -12.40 -10.66 -9.34
CA LEU A 70 -11.74 -9.73 -8.42
C LEU A 70 -12.19 -8.30 -8.70
N LYS A 71 -12.38 -7.93 -9.98
CA LYS A 71 -12.96 -6.64 -10.37
C LYS A 71 -14.41 -6.48 -9.87
N GLN A 72 -15.28 -7.48 -10.06
CA GLN A 72 -16.66 -7.45 -9.55
C GLN A 72 -16.75 -7.45 -8.02
N ALA A 73 -15.87 -8.18 -7.33
CA ALA A 73 -15.78 -8.17 -5.86
C ALA A 73 -15.27 -6.82 -5.33
N LEU A 74 -14.29 -6.21 -6.02
CA LEU A 74 -13.85 -4.84 -5.75
C LEU A 74 -14.98 -3.85 -6.01
N ASP A 75 -15.70 -3.98 -7.12
CA ASP A 75 -16.76 -3.06 -7.59
C ASP A 75 -18.02 -3.07 -6.72
N LYS A 76 -18.38 -4.22 -6.12
CA LYS A 76 -19.44 -4.31 -5.09
C LYS A 76 -18.97 -3.96 -3.68
N GLY A 77 -17.68 -3.72 -3.48
CA GLY A 77 -17.08 -3.53 -2.16
C GLY A 77 -17.42 -2.17 -1.52
N CYS A 78 -17.70 -2.19 -0.23
CA CYS A 78 -17.87 -1.01 0.62
C CYS A 78 -16.69 -0.03 0.45
N SER A 79 -16.98 1.28 0.31
CA SER A 79 -15.96 2.33 0.18
C SER A 79 -14.93 2.29 1.33
N GLY A 80 -15.37 1.91 2.53
CA GLY A 80 -14.49 1.70 3.68
C GLY A 80 -13.48 0.57 3.44
N CYS A 81 -13.91 -0.58 2.90
CA CYS A 81 -13.02 -1.68 2.57
C CYS A 81 -11.94 -1.26 1.56
N ARG A 82 -12.33 -0.47 0.54
CA ARG A 82 -11.38 0.06 -0.44
C ARG A 82 -10.40 1.07 0.17
N PHE A 83 -10.86 1.90 1.10
CA PHE A 83 -9.98 2.80 1.86
C PHE A 83 -8.95 2.00 2.65
N TRP A 84 -9.38 1.00 3.44
CA TRP A 84 -8.47 0.16 4.21
C TRP A 84 -7.53 -0.67 3.34
N LEU A 85 -7.99 -1.12 2.17
CA LEU A 85 -7.10 -1.71 1.17
C LEU A 85 -6.02 -0.72 0.73
N GLY A 86 -6.38 0.54 0.51
CA GLY A 86 -5.42 1.62 0.24
C GLY A 86 -4.39 1.81 1.35
N VAL A 87 -4.84 1.79 2.62
CA VAL A 87 -3.96 1.83 3.79
C VAL A 87 -3.00 0.64 3.79
N GLY A 88 -3.50 -0.57 3.53
CA GLY A 88 -2.69 -1.79 3.45
C GLY A 88 -1.67 -1.76 2.30
N ILE A 89 -2.02 -1.18 1.16
CA ILE A 89 -1.08 -0.95 0.05
C ILE A 89 0.00 0.06 0.47
N GLY A 90 -0.38 1.15 1.15
CA GLY A 90 0.58 2.13 1.68
C GLY A 90 1.59 1.50 2.63
N PHE A 91 1.11 0.68 3.57
CA PHE A 91 1.95 -0.12 4.45
C PHE A 91 2.89 -1.05 3.67
N GLY A 92 2.35 -1.77 2.67
CA GLY A 92 3.15 -2.64 1.80
C GLY A 92 4.23 -1.91 1.00
N ILE A 93 3.98 -0.68 0.56
CA ILE A 93 4.98 0.16 -0.11
C ILE A 93 6.09 0.57 0.87
N HIS A 94 5.72 0.96 2.09
CA HIS A 94 6.68 1.33 3.13
C HIS A 94 7.60 0.16 3.50
N GLU A 95 7.03 -0.98 3.89
CA GLU A 95 7.80 -2.19 4.21
C GLU A 95 8.58 -2.72 2.99
N GLY A 96 7.98 -2.59 1.79
CA GLY A 96 8.65 -2.90 0.52
C GLY A 96 9.91 -2.08 0.30
N GLY A 97 9.91 -0.81 0.68
CA GLY A 97 11.10 0.05 0.65
C GLY A 97 12.25 -0.52 1.47
N HIS A 98 11.98 -0.90 2.73
CA HIS A 98 12.99 -1.55 3.58
C HIS A 98 13.49 -2.87 2.98
N LEU A 99 12.60 -3.70 2.42
CA LEU A 99 13.00 -4.96 1.78
C LEU A 99 13.92 -4.75 0.59
N VAL A 100 13.59 -3.79 -0.28
CA VAL A 100 14.39 -3.47 -1.46
C VAL A 100 15.76 -2.93 -1.04
N ALA A 101 15.83 -2.04 -0.05
CA ALA A 101 17.10 -1.51 0.45
C ALA A 101 17.98 -2.59 1.08
N ASN A 102 17.39 -3.45 1.93
CA ASN A 102 18.11 -4.59 2.51
C ASN A 102 18.65 -5.53 1.44
N TRP A 103 17.80 -5.88 0.46
CA TRP A 103 18.20 -6.74 -0.65
C TRP A 103 19.34 -6.13 -1.48
N ALA A 104 19.26 -4.84 -1.80
CA ALA A 104 20.27 -4.13 -2.58
C ALA A 104 21.63 -4.06 -1.85
N LEU A 105 21.61 -4.03 -0.52
CA LEU A 105 22.81 -4.02 0.32
C LEU A 105 23.31 -5.43 0.68
N GLY A 106 22.63 -6.48 0.22
CA GLY A 106 22.94 -7.86 0.56
C GLY A 106 22.64 -8.22 2.02
N ALA A 107 21.97 -7.34 2.76
CA ALA A 107 21.57 -7.59 4.15
C ALA A 107 20.44 -8.62 4.19
N SER A 108 20.46 -9.50 5.19
CA SER A 108 19.40 -10.48 5.38
C SER A 108 18.24 -9.87 6.19
N PRO A 109 17.11 -9.51 5.56
CA PRO A 109 15.98 -8.97 6.31
C PRO A 109 15.32 -10.10 7.12
N TYR A 110 14.81 -9.75 8.29
CA TYR A 110 13.94 -10.60 9.08
C TYR A 110 12.81 -9.78 9.69
N LEU A 111 11.69 -10.45 9.94
CA LEU A 111 10.56 -9.83 10.62
C LEU A 111 10.80 -9.83 12.11
N LYS A 112 10.82 -8.64 12.71
CA LYS A 112 10.86 -8.47 14.15
C LYS A 112 9.50 -8.01 14.63
N GLY A 113 8.89 -8.78 15.54
CA GLY A 113 7.71 -8.31 16.26
C GLY A 113 8.10 -7.17 17.20
N VAL A 114 7.46 -6.03 17.07
CA VAL A 114 7.67 -4.86 17.93
C VAL A 114 6.34 -4.50 18.59
N ARG A 115 6.41 -4.05 19.85
CA ARG A 115 5.26 -3.52 20.58
C ARG A 115 5.52 -2.03 20.81
N GLY A 116 4.75 -1.17 20.16
CA GLY A 116 4.75 0.27 20.42
C GLY A 116 3.37 0.69 20.91
N GLY A 117 3.30 1.36 22.06
CA GLY A 117 2.03 1.88 22.60
C GLY A 117 0.94 0.83 22.84
N GLY A 118 1.32 -0.44 23.08
CA GLY A 118 0.37 -1.55 23.30
C GLY A 118 -0.16 -2.21 22.02
N VAL A 119 0.16 -1.71 20.83
CA VAL A 119 -0.23 -2.31 19.55
C VAL A 119 0.92 -3.15 19.00
N PRO A 120 0.69 -4.44 18.68
CA PRO A 120 1.71 -5.25 18.00
C PRO A 120 1.83 -4.81 16.55
N PHE A 121 3.06 -4.54 16.12
CA PHE A 121 3.39 -4.38 14.71
C PHE A 121 4.66 -5.19 14.37
N PHE A 122 4.92 -5.36 13.08
CA PHE A 122 6.14 -6.00 12.60
C PHE A 122 7.01 -4.94 11.97
N ALA A 123 8.30 -4.96 12.29
CA ALA A 123 9.31 -4.17 11.62
C ALA A 123 10.19 -5.11 10.79
N ILE A 124 10.62 -4.64 9.63
CA ILE A 124 11.63 -5.34 8.83
C ILE A 124 13.01 -4.86 9.30
N SER A 125 13.71 -5.73 10.02
CA SER A 125 15.07 -5.49 10.53
C SER A 125 16.10 -6.29 9.74
N HIS A 126 17.39 -6.02 9.92
CA HIS A 126 18.49 -6.74 9.27
C HIS A 126 19.34 -7.52 10.28
N ALA A 127 19.77 -8.71 9.89
CA ALA A 127 20.54 -9.61 10.76
C ALA A 127 22.03 -9.24 10.90
N GLU A 128 22.56 -8.43 9.97
CA GLU A 128 23.97 -8.07 9.91
C GLU A 128 24.19 -6.65 10.46
N THR A 129 25.38 -6.40 11.01
CA THR A 129 25.79 -5.06 11.43
C THR A 129 26.03 -4.21 10.19
N LEU A 130 25.13 -3.27 9.94
CA LEU A 130 25.26 -2.29 8.87
C LEU A 130 26.25 -1.18 9.26
N THR A 131 26.95 -0.62 8.27
CA THR A 131 27.62 0.67 8.44
C THR A 131 26.59 1.77 8.69
N ALA A 132 26.98 2.88 9.32
CA ALA A 132 26.06 4.01 9.58
C ALA A 132 25.32 4.48 8.32
N LYS A 133 26.03 4.56 7.17
CA LYS A 133 25.40 4.94 5.89
C LYS A 133 24.35 3.92 5.42
N GLN A 134 24.63 2.64 5.60
CA GLN A 134 23.69 1.57 5.24
C GLN A 134 22.47 1.56 6.17
N GLU A 135 22.67 1.79 7.47
CA GLU A 135 21.58 1.98 8.43
C GLU A 135 20.67 3.12 7.98
N PHE A 136 21.25 4.29 7.67
CA PHE A 136 20.48 5.43 7.15
C PHE A 136 19.66 5.07 5.92
N LEU A 137 20.27 4.38 4.95
CA LEU A 137 19.60 3.97 3.71
C LEU A 137 18.44 3.01 3.99
N VAL A 138 18.66 1.98 4.81
CA VAL A 138 17.63 0.99 5.13
C VAL A 138 16.51 1.64 5.93
N SER A 139 16.82 2.39 6.99
CA SER A 139 15.82 3.02 7.85
C SER A 139 15.01 4.11 7.14
N SER A 140 15.63 4.85 6.20
CA SER A 140 14.88 5.87 5.45
C SER A 140 14.09 5.30 4.26
N ALA A 141 14.38 4.08 3.80
CA ALA A 141 13.80 3.55 2.56
C ALA A 141 12.28 3.42 2.58
N GLY A 142 11.69 2.99 3.70
CA GLY A 142 10.24 2.89 3.82
C GLY A 142 9.56 4.25 3.74
N LEU A 143 10.13 5.25 4.44
CA LEU A 143 9.69 6.65 4.42
C LEU A 143 9.79 7.26 3.02
N TRP A 144 10.93 7.11 2.33
CA TRP A 144 11.09 7.60 0.96
C TRP A 144 10.13 6.95 -0.03
N SER A 145 9.88 5.64 0.11
CA SER A 145 8.96 4.91 -0.76
C SER A 145 7.52 5.42 -0.62
N GLN A 146 7.07 5.68 0.61
CA GLN A 146 5.73 6.27 0.82
C GLN A 146 5.65 7.74 0.35
N PHE A 147 6.72 8.54 0.51
CA PHE A 147 6.74 9.92 0.00
C PHE A 147 6.63 9.94 -1.52
N LEU A 148 7.39 9.08 -2.20
CA LEU A 148 7.30 8.96 -3.66
C LEU A 148 5.90 8.56 -4.11
N ALA A 149 5.27 7.61 -3.41
CA ALA A 149 3.90 7.20 -3.72
C ALA A 149 2.88 8.35 -3.50
N ALA A 150 3.03 9.13 -2.43
CA ALA A 150 2.19 10.29 -2.15
C ALA A 150 2.37 11.37 -3.23
N GLU A 151 3.61 11.66 -3.62
CA GLU A 151 3.93 12.62 -4.68
C GLU A 151 3.29 12.22 -6.02
N VAL A 152 3.42 10.94 -6.42
CA VAL A 152 2.78 10.42 -7.63
C VAL A 152 1.27 10.61 -7.58
N ILE A 153 0.62 10.31 -6.45
CA ILE A 153 -0.82 10.45 -6.29
C ILE A 153 -1.25 11.91 -6.39
N LEU A 154 -0.60 12.82 -5.64
CA LEU A 154 -0.99 14.21 -5.55
C LEU A 154 -0.68 14.99 -6.83
N SER A 155 0.35 14.61 -7.57
CA SER A 155 0.70 15.26 -8.84
C SER A 155 -0.18 14.79 -10.01
N HIS A 156 -0.56 13.50 -10.06
CA HIS A 156 -1.47 12.99 -11.10
C HIS A 156 -2.95 13.17 -10.78
N SER A 157 -3.31 13.45 -9.53
CA SER A 157 -4.71 13.59 -9.09
C SER A 157 -4.83 14.69 -8.03
N PRO A 158 -4.56 15.96 -8.38
CA PRO A 158 -4.62 17.07 -7.41
C PRO A 158 -6.01 17.19 -6.77
N GLU A 159 -7.08 16.98 -7.53
CA GLU A 159 -8.48 17.00 -7.06
C GLU A 159 -8.89 15.69 -6.34
N LEU A 160 -7.95 14.96 -5.74
CA LEU A 160 -8.23 13.66 -5.12
C LEU A 160 -9.36 13.76 -4.08
N ARG A 161 -9.44 14.89 -3.37
CA ARG A 161 -10.45 15.17 -2.35
C ARG A 161 -11.87 15.02 -2.86
N ASP A 162 -12.16 15.56 -4.04
CA ASP A 162 -13.51 15.59 -4.60
C ASP A 162 -13.84 14.33 -5.41
N ARG A 163 -12.84 13.49 -5.70
CA ARG A 163 -13.01 12.24 -6.44
C ARG A 163 -13.40 11.07 -5.55
N ARG A 164 -14.18 10.15 -6.11
CA ARG A 164 -14.49 8.84 -5.53
C ARG A 164 -13.32 7.87 -5.73
N ALA A 165 -12.22 8.09 -5.02
CA ALA A 165 -10.97 7.33 -5.15
C ALA A 165 -10.51 6.74 -3.80
N ALA A 166 -11.36 5.89 -3.20
CA ALA A 166 -11.15 5.38 -1.83
C ALA A 166 -9.77 4.73 -1.60
N ILE A 167 -9.26 3.94 -2.55
CA ILE A 167 -7.92 3.30 -2.43
C ILE A 167 -6.81 4.35 -2.36
N ARG A 168 -6.81 5.34 -3.27
CA ARG A 168 -5.80 6.42 -3.26
C ARG A 168 -5.89 7.28 -2.00
N LYS A 169 -7.11 7.56 -1.52
CA LYS A 169 -7.35 8.25 -0.24
C LYS A 169 -6.82 7.45 0.95
N GLY A 170 -6.98 6.12 0.93
CA GLY A 170 -6.42 5.23 1.95
C GLY A 170 -4.90 5.23 1.97
N LEU A 171 -4.27 5.16 0.80
CA LEU A 171 -2.82 5.20 0.64
C LEU A 171 -2.25 6.54 1.12
N LEU A 172 -2.85 7.66 0.68
CA LEU A 172 -2.48 9.00 1.17
C LEU A 172 -2.75 9.15 2.68
N GLY A 173 -3.85 8.58 3.18
CA GLY A 173 -4.17 8.56 4.61
C GLY A 173 -3.12 7.83 5.43
N PHE A 174 -2.63 6.68 4.94
CA PHE A 174 -1.50 5.98 5.54
C PHE A 174 -0.25 6.85 5.55
N HIS A 175 0.07 7.50 4.42
CA HIS A 175 1.22 8.39 4.32
C HIS A 175 1.17 9.52 5.37
N ILE A 176 0.05 10.25 5.45
CA ILE A 176 -0.11 11.36 6.40
C ILE A 176 -0.05 10.85 7.84
N ALA A 177 -0.78 9.78 8.17
CA ALA A 177 -0.84 9.25 9.53
C ALA A 177 0.53 8.72 10.00
N SER A 178 1.25 8.00 9.14
CA SER A 178 2.59 7.51 9.44
C SER A 178 3.59 8.66 9.57
N SER A 179 3.53 9.68 8.70
CA SER A 179 4.38 10.88 8.81
C SER A 179 4.15 11.64 10.11
N LEU A 180 2.89 11.78 10.56
CA LEU A 180 2.57 12.36 11.86
C LEU A 180 3.13 11.50 13.00
N LEU A 181 2.93 10.18 12.96
CA LEU A 181 3.38 9.27 14.00
C LEU A 181 4.91 9.26 14.12
N TYR A 182 5.63 8.98 13.04
CA TYR A 182 7.09 8.97 13.01
C TYR A 182 7.67 10.35 13.29
N GLY A 183 7.07 11.40 12.73
CA GLY A 183 7.52 12.78 12.94
C GLY A 183 7.44 13.21 14.41
N LEU A 184 6.28 13.02 15.04
CA LEU A 184 6.07 13.36 16.45
C LEU A 184 6.90 12.48 17.39
N THR A 185 7.00 11.18 17.11
CA THR A 185 7.82 10.27 17.92
C THR A 185 9.31 10.58 17.81
N GLY A 186 9.82 10.92 16.63
CA GLY A 186 11.20 11.38 16.45
C GLY A 186 11.49 12.71 17.14
N LEU A 187 10.55 13.66 17.08
CA LEU A 187 10.65 14.94 17.81
C LEU A 187 10.70 14.75 19.34
N ALA A 188 9.83 13.88 19.84
CA ALA A 188 9.68 13.61 21.27
C ALA A 188 10.65 12.53 21.80
N HIS A 189 11.41 11.87 20.91
CA HIS A 189 12.21 10.67 21.21
C HIS A 189 11.42 9.54 21.87
N LEU A 190 10.14 9.40 21.47
CA LEU A 190 9.23 8.40 22.01
C LEU A 190 9.14 7.18 21.10
N GLY A 191 8.69 6.06 21.66
CA GLY A 191 8.44 4.84 20.89
C GLY A 191 9.61 3.86 20.91
N PRO A 192 9.49 2.76 20.13
CA PRO A 192 10.43 1.65 20.18
C PRO A 192 11.79 2.03 19.60
N LEU A 193 12.80 1.26 19.98
CA LEU A 193 14.20 1.47 19.58
C LEU A 193 14.41 1.23 18.08
N GLU A 194 13.51 0.47 17.45
CA GLU A 194 13.51 0.03 16.06
C GLU A 194 12.88 1.02 15.08
N ARG A 195 12.43 2.20 15.55
CA ARG A 195 11.78 3.19 14.67
C ARG A 195 12.75 3.78 13.64
N ASP A 196 12.25 3.99 12.42
CA ASP A 196 13.01 4.50 11.29
C ASP A 196 13.74 5.81 11.55
N THR A 197 13.10 6.75 12.25
CA THR A 197 13.70 8.06 12.58
C THR A 197 14.96 7.92 13.41
N ARG A 198 15.02 6.90 14.27
CA ARG A 198 16.20 6.62 15.08
C ARG A 198 17.32 6.00 14.24
N GLY A 199 16.99 5.06 13.36
CA GLY A 199 17.98 4.50 12.43
C GLY A 199 18.57 5.55 11.48
N MET A 200 17.74 6.48 11.00
CA MET A 200 18.19 7.68 10.27
C MET A 200 19.14 8.53 11.12
N ALA A 201 18.77 8.79 12.38
CA ALA A 201 19.58 9.59 13.30
C ALA A 201 20.95 8.95 13.61
N LEU A 202 20.98 7.63 13.78
CA LEU A 202 22.21 6.89 13.98
C LEU A 202 23.08 6.90 12.71
N GLY A 203 22.46 6.77 11.54
CA GLY A 203 23.18 6.63 10.30
C GLY A 203 23.92 7.87 9.79
N TRP A 204 23.51 9.07 10.24
CA TRP A 204 24.21 10.33 9.97
C TRP A 204 24.85 10.98 11.21
N ASP A 205 24.94 10.26 12.33
CA ASP A 205 25.44 10.76 13.63
C ASP A 205 24.81 12.09 14.08
N GLY A 206 23.48 12.15 14.05
CA GLY A 206 22.72 13.38 14.21
C GLY A 206 21.56 13.28 15.19
N ASN A 207 20.87 14.40 15.40
CA ASN A 207 19.74 14.46 16.32
C ASN A 207 18.48 13.84 15.68
N GLU A 208 17.80 12.97 16.41
CA GLU A 208 16.57 12.35 15.94
C GLU A 208 15.43 13.34 15.66
N ARG A 209 15.41 14.50 16.34
CA ARG A 209 14.45 15.57 16.05
C ARG A 209 14.54 16.01 14.60
N TRP A 210 15.73 16.04 14.00
CA TRP A 210 15.88 16.39 12.60
C TRP A 210 15.28 15.32 11.69
N ALA A 211 15.50 14.03 11.98
CA ALA A 211 14.82 12.96 11.25
C ALA A 211 13.29 13.05 11.40
N GLY A 212 12.80 13.34 12.61
CA GLY A 212 11.38 13.59 12.87
C GLY A 212 10.83 14.76 12.05
N LEU A 213 11.54 15.89 11.98
CA LEU A 213 11.16 17.03 11.15
C LEU A 213 11.17 16.70 9.66
N THR A 214 12.20 15.99 9.17
CA THR A 214 12.29 15.53 7.78
C THR A 214 11.10 14.66 7.39
N VAL A 215 10.55 13.90 8.33
CA VAL A 215 9.37 13.06 8.07
C VAL A 215 8.05 13.81 8.22
N LEU A 216 7.96 14.69 9.23
CA LEU A 216 6.75 15.43 9.56
C LEU A 216 6.40 16.48 8.52
N VAL A 217 7.40 17.28 8.11
CA VAL A 217 7.18 18.45 7.26
C VAL A 217 6.54 18.07 5.92
N PRO A 218 7.06 17.08 5.16
CA PRO A 218 6.42 16.73 3.89
C PRO A 218 5.01 16.17 4.09
N GLY A 219 4.76 15.39 5.15
CA GLY A 219 3.40 14.90 5.46
C GLY A 219 2.40 16.02 5.75
N LEU A 220 2.83 17.10 6.42
CA LEU A 220 2.02 18.31 6.62
C LEU A 220 1.79 19.06 5.32
N LEU A 221 2.81 19.21 4.48
CA LEU A 221 2.71 19.86 3.18
C LEU A 221 1.77 19.08 2.24
N ASP A 222 1.85 17.75 2.23
CA ASP A 222 0.97 16.89 1.44
C ASP A 222 -0.47 16.88 1.96
N SER A 223 -0.66 16.97 3.27
CA SER A 223 -1.99 17.21 3.87
C SER A 223 -2.57 18.55 3.39
N TYR A 224 -1.74 19.59 3.35
CA TYR A 224 -2.14 20.91 2.88
C TYR A 224 -2.47 20.91 1.37
N ARG A 225 -1.69 20.22 0.54
CA ARG A 225 -1.99 20.02 -0.90
C ARG A 225 -3.31 19.28 -1.12
N TYR A 226 -3.58 18.25 -0.32
CA TYR A 226 -4.83 17.50 -0.42
C TYR A 226 -6.06 18.39 -0.17
N ILE A 227 -5.92 19.40 0.69
CA ILE A 227 -6.98 20.40 0.97
C ILE A 227 -7.00 21.49 -0.11
N ASN A 228 -5.84 21.84 -0.69
CA ASN A 228 -5.63 22.93 -1.63
C ASN A 228 -5.05 22.42 -2.98
N PRO A 229 -5.90 21.91 -3.90
CA PRO A 229 -5.45 21.22 -5.11
C PRO A 229 -4.76 22.13 -6.15
N SER A 230 -4.79 23.44 -5.97
CA SER A 230 -4.09 24.42 -6.83
C SER A 230 -2.57 24.38 -6.68
N LEU A 231 -2.04 23.77 -5.62
CA LEU A 231 -0.61 23.72 -5.32
C LEU A 231 0.04 22.48 -5.94
N LYS A 232 0.88 22.71 -6.96
CA LYS A 232 1.75 21.68 -7.57
C LYS A 232 3.20 21.94 -7.20
N TRP A 233 3.91 20.90 -6.78
CA TRP A 233 5.33 21.00 -6.41
C TRP A 233 6.24 20.63 -7.58
N ILE A 234 5.87 19.58 -8.32
CA ILE A 234 6.52 19.16 -9.55
C ILE A 234 5.47 19.23 -10.67
N SER A 235 5.75 20.04 -11.68
CA SER A 235 4.92 20.27 -12.87
C SER A 235 5.46 19.52 -14.08
#